data_AF-A0A929EWG7-F1
#
_entry.id   AF-A0A929EWG7-F1
#
_cell.length_a   1.000
_cell.length_b   1.000
_cell.length_c   1.000
_cell.angle_alpha   90.00
_cell.angle_beta   90.00
_cell.angle_gamma   90.00
#
_symmetry.space_group_name_H-M   'P 1'
#
loop_
_entity.id
_entity.type
_entity.pdbx_description
1 polymer ?
#
loop_
_entity_poly.entity_id
_entity_poly.type
_entity_poly.pdbx_seq_one_letter_code
_entity_poly.pdbx_strand_id
1 'polypeptide(L)'
;MRVIEYLLKAIRDAAVFNSDIQVAPACILWPDHDRQWEEIIQSLLNELPELLILGDYNPEMRTGPAIWLRCIIAGKNNDLEIPNNKVPIIYLPGVSRQDLRVVKNYPDYLKPLAELQYRGVIWSQVNAKDWTILAYLKSDQGGLGLDVSQDKETKKAMQRALNCLLDEDVELLKDKRLDKNYFNTLLTGGDPVRDLLQWFNQGDEFQNGHDE
;
A
#
# COMPACT_ATOMS: atom_id res chain seq x y z
N MET A 1 -2.36 -17.13 5.54
CA MET A 1 -3.04 -15.79 5.53
C MET A 1 -2.30 -14.95 4.50
N ARG A 2 -3.02 -14.35 3.55
CA ARG A 2 -2.41 -13.70 2.38
C ARG A 2 -1.69 -12.41 2.75
N VAL A 3 -0.72 -12.01 1.94
CA VAL A 3 0.02 -10.76 2.12
C VAL A 3 -0.92 -9.55 2.23
N ILE A 4 -1.97 -9.49 1.39
CA ILE A 4 -2.98 -8.44 1.44
C ILE A 4 -3.69 -8.37 2.80
N GLU A 5 -4.06 -9.50 3.38
CA GLU A 5 -4.75 -9.56 4.67
C GLU A 5 -3.88 -9.02 5.80
N TYR A 6 -2.57 -9.33 5.78
CA TYR A 6 -1.62 -8.75 6.72
C TYR A 6 -1.47 -7.24 6.52
N LEU A 7 -1.41 -6.77 5.27
CA LEU A 7 -1.29 -5.34 4.95
C LEU A 7 -2.50 -4.54 5.44
N LEU A 8 -3.71 -5.02 5.13
CA LEU A 8 -4.97 -4.41 5.58
C LEU A 8 -5.04 -4.33 7.11
N LYS A 9 -4.62 -5.41 7.78
CA LYS A 9 -4.53 -5.45 9.24
C LYS A 9 -3.49 -4.46 9.76
N ALA A 10 -2.28 -4.43 9.21
CA ALA A 10 -1.21 -3.55 9.66
C ALA A 10 -1.57 -2.06 9.52
N ILE A 11 -2.28 -1.68 8.45
CA ILE A 11 -2.75 -0.31 8.26
C ILE A 11 -3.83 0.03 9.29
N ARG A 12 -4.83 -0.85 9.49
CA ARG A 12 -5.91 -0.64 10.46
C ARG A 12 -5.41 -0.62 11.90
N ASP A 13 -4.46 -1.49 12.23
CA ASP A 13 -3.84 -1.58 13.56
C ASP A 13 -3.07 -0.30 13.92
N ALA A 14 -2.69 0.53 12.93
CA ALA A 14 -2.11 1.85 13.18
C ALA A 14 -3.05 2.77 13.97
N ALA A 15 -4.37 2.58 13.86
CA ALA A 15 -5.36 3.36 14.61
C ALA A 15 -5.60 2.83 16.03
N VAL A 16 -4.97 1.74 16.46
CA VAL A 16 -5.09 1.22 17.83
C VAL A 16 -4.45 2.22 18.79
N PHE A 17 -5.21 2.67 19.78
CA PHE A 17 -4.78 3.64 20.77
C PHE A 17 -5.20 3.20 22.18
N ASN A 18 -4.51 3.74 23.19
CA ASN A 18 -4.91 3.57 24.58
C ASN A 18 -5.84 4.71 25.00
N SER A 19 -7.11 4.41 25.27
CA SER A 19 -8.14 5.38 25.66
C SER A 19 -7.85 6.08 26.99
N ASP A 20 -7.02 5.50 27.86
CA ASP A 20 -6.66 6.09 29.15
C ASP A 20 -5.61 7.21 29.00
N ILE A 21 -4.94 7.27 27.84
CA ILE A 21 -3.80 8.18 27.60
C ILE A 21 -4.09 9.13 26.43
N GLN A 22 -4.88 8.70 25.44
CA GLN A 22 -5.07 9.42 24.17
C GLN A 22 -6.53 9.35 23.69
N VAL A 23 -6.92 10.37 22.91
CA VAL A 23 -8.18 10.38 22.17
C VAL A 23 -8.02 9.54 20.89
N ALA A 24 -9.12 8.93 20.43
CA ALA A 24 -9.14 8.18 19.18
C ALA A 24 -8.61 9.01 18.00
N PRO A 25 -7.76 8.42 17.13
CA PRO A 25 -7.25 9.12 15.96
C PRO A 25 -8.36 9.43 14.97
N ALA A 26 -8.34 10.65 14.41
CA ALA A 26 -9.33 11.10 13.43
C ALA A 26 -9.21 10.39 12.07
N CYS A 27 -8.00 9.97 11.71
CA CYS A 27 -7.69 9.23 10.49
C CYS A 27 -6.32 8.55 10.59
N ILE A 28 -6.05 7.63 9.68
CA ILE A 28 -4.72 7.07 9.39
C ILE A 28 -4.17 7.79 8.15
N LEU A 29 -2.99 8.37 8.24
CA LEU A 29 -2.25 8.93 7.11
C LEU A 29 -1.26 7.89 6.60
N TRP A 30 -1.32 7.59 5.31
CA TRP A 30 -0.42 6.68 4.61
C TRP A 30 0.43 7.45 3.60
N PRO A 31 1.61 7.96 4.01
CA PRO A 31 2.56 8.59 3.12
C PRO A 31 3.26 7.57 2.21
N ASP A 32 3.42 7.92 0.93
CA ASP A 32 4.18 7.15 -0.05
C ASP A 32 4.94 8.06 -1.01
N HIS A 33 6.10 8.55 -0.56
CA HIS A 33 6.95 9.47 -1.32
C HIS A 33 7.31 8.95 -2.72
N ASP A 34 7.65 7.67 -2.84
CA ASP A 34 8.13 7.07 -4.08
C ASP A 34 6.99 6.45 -4.91
N ARG A 35 5.74 6.59 -4.47
CA ARG A 35 4.54 6.05 -5.15
C ARG A 35 4.61 4.54 -5.39
N GLN A 36 5.28 3.81 -4.49
CA GLN A 36 5.48 2.37 -4.66
C GLN A 36 4.18 1.58 -4.52
N TRP A 37 3.23 2.07 -3.73
CA TRP A 37 1.97 1.39 -3.45
C TRP A 37 0.86 1.75 -4.44
N GLU A 38 1.07 2.77 -5.29
CA GLU A 38 0.04 3.36 -6.17
C GLU A 38 -0.62 2.31 -7.08
N GLU A 39 0.14 1.33 -7.58
CA GLU A 39 -0.34 0.25 -8.46
C GLU A 39 -1.37 -0.69 -7.81
N ILE A 40 -1.38 -0.80 -6.48
CA ILE A 40 -2.30 -1.70 -5.76
C ILE A 40 -3.43 -0.98 -5.04
N ILE A 41 -3.41 0.36 -5.01
CA ILE A 41 -4.44 1.15 -4.31
C ILE A 41 -5.84 0.85 -4.85
N GLN A 42 -5.98 0.67 -6.18
CA GLN A 42 -7.27 0.34 -6.78
C GLN A 42 -7.80 -1.00 -6.29
N SER A 43 -6.94 -2.01 -6.15
CA SER A 43 -7.30 -3.30 -5.56
C SER A 43 -7.69 -3.15 -4.08
N LEU A 44 -6.94 -2.33 -3.33
CA LEU A 44 -7.20 -2.08 -1.91
C LEU A 44 -8.48 -1.28 -1.64
N LEU A 45 -8.92 -0.44 -2.57
CA LEU A 45 -10.18 0.29 -2.46
C LEU A 45 -11.37 -0.66 -2.27
N ASN A 46 -11.35 -1.85 -2.87
CA ASN A 46 -12.41 -2.86 -2.71
C ASN A 46 -12.44 -3.46 -1.30
N GLU A 47 -11.28 -3.58 -0.65
CA GLU A 47 -11.11 -4.18 0.68
C GLU A 47 -11.16 -3.15 1.83
N LEU A 48 -10.91 -1.88 1.51
CA LEU A 48 -10.89 -0.73 2.41
C LEU A 48 -11.95 0.28 1.97
N PRO A 49 -13.23 0.13 2.38
CA PRO A 49 -14.25 1.15 2.12
C PRO A 49 -13.88 2.53 2.73
N GLU A 50 -13.09 2.55 3.81
CA GLU A 50 -12.61 3.74 4.48
C GLU A 50 -11.38 4.42 3.84
N LEU A 51 -10.85 3.88 2.73
CA LEU A 51 -9.69 4.42 2.03
C LEU A 51 -10.07 5.57 1.08
N LEU A 52 -9.36 6.69 1.21
CA LEU A 52 -9.42 7.88 0.37
C LEU A 52 -8.05 8.19 -0.22
N ILE A 53 -8.03 8.81 -1.41
CA ILE A 53 -6.80 9.11 -2.14
C ILE A 53 -6.65 10.61 -2.32
N LEU A 54 -5.47 11.14 -2.03
CA LEU A 54 -5.11 12.50 -2.39
C LEU A 54 -4.81 12.59 -3.90
N GLY A 55 -5.53 13.47 -4.59
CA GLY A 55 -5.33 13.71 -6.02
C GLY A 55 -6.33 14.73 -6.58
N ASP A 56 -6.58 14.64 -7.88
CA ASP A 56 -7.59 15.46 -8.54
C ASP A 56 -9.01 15.05 -8.11
N TYR A 57 -9.96 15.98 -8.17
CA TYR A 57 -11.32 15.75 -7.72
C TYR A 57 -12.03 14.68 -8.57
N ASN A 58 -12.23 13.50 -7.98
CA ASN A 58 -12.99 12.40 -8.54
C ASN A 58 -13.62 11.55 -7.42
N PRO A 59 -14.80 11.97 -6.89
CA PRO A 59 -15.47 11.31 -5.78
C PRO A 59 -15.82 9.84 -6.02
N GLU A 60 -16.16 9.47 -7.26
CA GLU A 60 -16.50 8.09 -7.63
C GLU A 60 -15.32 7.13 -7.37
N MET A 61 -14.10 7.62 -7.59
CA MET A 61 -12.86 6.89 -7.34
C MET A 61 -12.30 7.11 -5.92
N ARG A 62 -13.06 7.76 -5.03
CA ARG A 62 -12.61 8.16 -3.68
C ARG A 62 -11.35 9.03 -3.68
N THR A 63 -11.15 9.78 -4.76
CA THR A 63 -9.98 10.63 -4.96
C THR A 63 -10.37 12.11 -4.91
N GLY A 64 -9.57 12.93 -4.26
CA GLY A 64 -9.77 14.37 -4.34
C GLY A 64 -8.72 15.20 -3.65
N PRO A 65 -8.83 16.54 -3.78
CA PRO A 65 -7.86 17.45 -3.22
C PRO A 65 -7.95 17.44 -1.68
N ALA A 66 -6.89 17.90 -1.02
CA ALA A 66 -6.80 17.96 0.44
C ALA A 66 -8.01 18.61 1.14
N ILE A 67 -8.58 19.65 0.55
CA ILE A 67 -9.77 20.32 1.10
C ILE A 67 -11.00 19.41 1.09
N TRP A 68 -11.18 18.63 0.02
CA TRP A 68 -12.28 17.68 -0.12
C TRP A 68 -12.13 16.53 0.87
N LEU A 69 -10.92 15.96 0.98
CA LEU A 69 -10.60 14.92 1.97
C LEU A 69 -10.91 15.38 3.40
N ARG A 70 -10.54 16.62 3.75
CA ARG A 70 -10.86 17.21 5.05
C ARG A 70 -12.37 17.29 5.29
N CYS A 71 -13.16 17.67 4.28
CA CYS A 71 -14.62 17.75 4.38
C CYS A 71 -15.27 16.38 4.60
N ILE A 72 -14.77 15.33 3.94
CA ILE A 72 -15.26 13.95 4.13
C ILE A 72 -15.00 13.49 5.56
N ILE A 73 -13.78 13.66 6.07
CA ILE A 73 -13.41 13.25 7.43
C ILE A 73 -14.24 14.00 8.48
N ALA A 74 -14.60 15.25 8.21
CA ALA A 74 -15.48 16.03 9.08
C ALA A 74 -16.96 15.61 9.01
N GLY A 75 -17.32 14.64 8.16
CA GLY A 75 -18.71 14.22 7.94
C GLY A 75 -19.58 15.34 7.36
N LYS A 76 -19.00 16.25 6.58
CA LYS A 76 -19.69 17.42 6.01
C LYS A 76 -19.99 17.29 4.53
N ASN A 77 -19.70 16.14 3.92
CA ASN A 77 -19.99 15.88 2.53
C ASN A 77 -21.07 14.79 2.40
N ASN A 78 -21.96 14.94 1.42
CA ASN A 78 -22.99 13.95 1.07
C ASN A 78 -22.53 13.00 -0.04
N ASP A 79 -21.40 13.29 -0.69
CA ASP A 79 -20.91 12.52 -1.85
C ASP A 79 -20.42 11.11 -1.48
N LEU A 80 -19.95 10.92 -0.24
CA LEU A 80 -19.33 9.67 0.18
C LEU A 80 -19.52 9.43 1.68
N GLU A 81 -20.07 8.27 2.04
CA GLU A 81 -20.20 7.83 3.43
C GLU A 81 -19.10 6.82 3.78
N ILE A 82 -18.24 7.20 4.73
CA ILE A 82 -17.31 6.28 5.36
C ILE A 82 -18.08 5.49 6.42
N PRO A 83 -17.92 4.15 6.51
CA PRO A 83 -18.57 3.37 7.55
C PRO A 83 -18.27 3.93 8.95
N ASN A 84 -19.30 4.26 9.72
CA ASN A 84 -19.19 4.92 11.04
C ASN A 84 -18.31 4.18 12.07
N ASN A 85 -18.01 2.90 11.85
CA ASN A 85 -17.19 2.07 12.72
C ASN A 85 -15.74 1.88 12.22
N LYS A 86 -15.31 2.65 11.22
CA LYS A 86 -13.98 2.56 10.62
C LYS A 86 -13.29 3.93 10.66
N VAL A 87 -12.01 3.91 11.03
CA VAL A 87 -11.16 5.11 11.01
C VAL A 87 -10.77 5.39 9.55
N PRO A 88 -11.03 6.59 9.00
CA PRO A 88 -10.66 6.94 7.63
C PRO A 88 -9.17 6.72 7.36
N ILE A 89 -8.82 6.19 6.18
CA ILE A 89 -7.43 6.02 5.73
C ILE A 89 -7.20 6.98 4.57
N ILE A 90 -6.18 7.83 4.65
CA ILE A 90 -5.80 8.75 3.57
C ILE A 90 -4.47 8.29 2.98
N TYR A 91 -4.51 7.82 1.74
CA TYR A 91 -3.33 7.54 0.95
C TYR A 91 -2.80 8.82 0.29
N LEU A 92 -1.51 9.07 0.46
CA LEU A 92 -0.83 10.31 0.06
C LEU A 92 0.31 9.99 -0.93
N PRO A 93 0.00 9.77 -2.22
CA PRO A 93 1.01 9.47 -3.22
C PRO A 93 1.93 10.67 -3.44
N GLY A 94 3.24 10.42 -3.44
CA GLY A 94 4.26 11.46 -3.61
C GLY A 94 4.50 12.32 -2.37
N VAL A 95 3.95 11.96 -1.21
CA VAL A 95 4.11 12.70 0.05
C VAL A 95 4.87 11.82 1.04
N SER A 96 5.95 12.34 1.61
CA SER A 96 6.66 11.67 2.70
C SER A 96 6.10 12.10 4.06
N ARG A 97 6.36 11.31 5.11
CA ARG A 97 6.12 11.74 6.49
C ARG A 97 6.91 12.99 6.88
N GLN A 98 8.04 13.24 6.24
CA GLN A 98 8.85 14.43 6.51
C GLN A 98 8.14 15.68 6.02
N ASP A 99 7.53 15.62 4.84
CA ASP A 99 6.71 16.72 4.29
C ASP A 99 5.55 17.06 5.23
N LEU A 100 4.94 16.04 5.85
CA LEU A 100 3.85 16.23 6.80
C LEU A 100 4.26 16.92 8.11
N ARG A 101 5.54 16.87 8.49
CA ARG A 101 6.05 17.44 9.75
C ARG A 101 6.58 18.86 9.61
N VAL A 102 7.01 19.27 8.42
CA VAL A 102 7.70 20.55 8.21
C VAL A 102 6.69 21.69 8.07
N VAL A 103 6.35 22.34 9.19
CA VAL A 103 5.37 23.45 9.22
C VAL A 103 5.80 24.65 8.37
N LYS A 104 7.11 24.93 8.24
CA LYS A 104 7.62 26.12 7.52
C LYS A 104 7.53 26.02 5.99
N ASN A 105 7.70 24.82 5.43
CA ASN A 105 7.72 24.56 3.99
C ASN A 105 6.62 23.58 3.58
N TYR A 106 5.49 23.63 4.27
CA TYR A 106 4.37 22.73 4.02
C TYR A 106 3.72 23.05 2.68
N PRO A 107 3.65 22.11 1.72
CA PRO A 107 3.11 22.39 0.39
C PRO A 107 1.68 22.94 0.42
N ASP A 108 1.39 23.94 -0.40
CA ASP A 108 0.10 24.64 -0.40
C ASP A 108 -1.09 23.70 -0.59
N TYR A 109 -0.96 22.73 -1.50
CA TYR A 109 -2.00 21.76 -1.79
C TYR A 109 -2.27 20.80 -0.63
N LEU A 110 -1.33 20.62 0.30
CA LEU A 110 -1.54 19.77 1.48
C LEU A 110 -2.12 20.55 2.65
N LYS A 111 -1.98 21.89 2.71
CA LYS A 111 -2.28 22.72 3.89
C LYS A 111 -3.61 22.38 4.58
N PRO A 112 -4.71 22.06 3.87
CA PRO A 112 -5.95 21.65 4.53
C PRO A 112 -5.83 20.42 5.45
N LEU A 113 -4.90 19.51 5.16
CA LEU A 113 -4.63 18.30 5.95
C LEU A 113 -3.58 18.50 7.06
N ALA A 114 -2.97 19.68 7.17
CA ALA A 114 -1.85 19.91 8.10
C ALA A 114 -2.22 19.64 9.57
N GLU A 115 -3.48 19.81 9.96
CA GLU A 115 -3.96 19.52 11.32
C GLU A 115 -3.98 18.02 11.65
N LEU A 116 -4.14 17.16 10.63
CA LEU A 116 -4.25 15.71 10.80
C LEU A 116 -2.94 15.07 11.27
N GLN A 117 -1.80 15.75 11.15
CA GLN A 117 -0.56 15.27 11.77
C GLN A 117 -0.64 15.20 13.30
N TYR A 118 -1.55 15.98 13.91
CA TYR A 118 -1.74 16.06 15.37
C TYR A 118 -2.96 15.26 15.83
N ARG A 119 -4.01 15.20 15.01
CA ARG A 119 -5.27 14.51 15.34
C ARG A 119 -5.36 13.09 14.78
N GLY A 120 -4.62 12.79 13.72
CA GLY A 120 -4.54 11.47 13.12
C GLY A 120 -3.29 10.72 13.57
N VAL A 121 -3.10 9.54 12.98
CA VAL A 121 -1.91 8.72 13.16
C VAL A 121 -1.25 8.48 11.80
N ILE A 122 0.08 8.45 11.75
CA ILE A 122 0.81 8.17 10.51
C ILE A 122 1.24 6.71 10.52
N TRP A 123 0.76 5.92 9.55
CA TRP A 123 1.24 4.56 9.36
C TRP A 123 2.69 4.60 8.87
N SER A 124 3.62 4.32 9.78
CA SER A 124 5.06 4.46 9.55
C SER A 124 5.84 3.40 10.33
N GLN A 125 7.09 3.20 9.94
CA GLN A 125 8.01 2.31 10.65
C GLN A 125 8.30 2.83 12.07
N VAL A 126 8.77 1.95 12.95
CA VAL A 126 9.21 2.31 14.32
C VAL A 126 10.31 3.39 14.30
N ASN A 127 11.18 3.35 13.29
CA ASN A 127 12.23 4.36 13.07
C ASN A 127 11.72 5.67 12.44
N ALA A 128 10.40 5.85 12.34
CA ALA A 128 9.78 7.06 11.85
C ALA A 128 9.96 7.32 10.32
N LYS A 129 10.32 6.30 9.53
CA LYS A 129 10.35 6.35 8.06
C LYS A 129 9.07 5.82 7.44
N ASP A 130 8.82 6.20 6.20
CA ASP A 130 7.69 5.71 5.39
C ASP A 130 7.86 4.21 5.09
N TRP A 131 6.75 3.50 4.96
CA TRP A 131 6.76 2.11 4.53
C TRP A 131 7.03 2.02 3.03
N THR A 132 8.21 1.56 2.64
CA THR A 132 8.44 1.05 1.28
C THR A 132 8.00 -0.42 1.22
N ILE A 133 7.75 -0.95 0.02
CA ILE A 133 7.38 -2.37 -0.14
C ILE A 133 8.46 -3.26 0.48
N LEU A 134 9.74 -2.98 0.16
CA LEU A 134 10.87 -3.74 0.72
C LEU A 134 10.91 -3.67 2.24
N ALA A 135 10.72 -2.48 2.82
CA ALA A 135 10.73 -2.32 4.27
C ALA A 135 9.59 -3.11 4.91
N TYR A 136 8.40 -3.07 4.32
CA TYR A 136 7.22 -3.80 4.81
C TYR A 136 7.43 -5.31 4.77
N LEU A 137 7.96 -5.86 3.68
CA LEU A 137 8.22 -7.29 3.59
C LEU A 137 9.32 -7.74 4.57
N LYS A 138 10.38 -6.95 4.74
CA LYS A 138 11.58 -7.34 5.51
C LYS A 138 11.48 -7.08 7.02
N SER A 139 10.81 -6.02 7.44
CA SER A 139 10.79 -5.60 8.85
C SER A 139 10.10 -6.64 9.73
N ASP A 140 10.73 -7.00 10.83
CA ASP A 140 10.16 -7.83 11.91
C ASP A 140 9.23 -7.01 12.84
N GLN A 141 9.43 -5.70 12.88
CA GLN A 141 8.63 -4.77 13.66
C GLN A 141 7.59 -4.09 12.77
N GLY A 142 6.36 -4.62 12.76
CA GLY A 142 5.23 -4.09 12.01
C GLY A 142 5.21 -4.43 10.51
N GLY A 143 6.18 -5.21 10.03
CA GLY A 143 6.20 -5.80 8.69
C GLY A 143 6.00 -7.32 8.73
N LEU A 144 6.40 -8.02 7.65
CA LEU A 144 6.23 -9.47 7.50
C LEU A 144 7.44 -10.32 7.95
N GLY A 145 8.61 -9.71 8.18
CA GLY A 145 9.82 -10.41 8.62
C GLY A 145 10.38 -11.43 7.62
N LEU A 146 10.23 -11.21 6.31
CA LEU A 146 10.66 -12.11 5.25
C LEU A 146 12.11 -11.88 4.82
N ASP A 147 12.79 -12.92 4.32
CA ASP A 147 14.14 -12.78 3.73
C ASP A 147 14.04 -12.25 2.29
N VAL A 148 14.20 -10.94 2.12
CA VAL A 148 14.15 -10.26 0.81
C VAL A 148 15.51 -9.71 0.41
N SER A 149 15.94 -10.00 -0.82
CA SER A 149 17.16 -9.41 -1.38
C SER A 149 17.00 -7.90 -1.59
N GLN A 150 18.08 -7.15 -1.37
CA GLN A 150 18.05 -5.68 -1.31
C GLN A 150 18.69 -5.01 -2.54
N ASP A 151 19.15 -5.80 -3.49
CA ASP A 151 19.74 -5.31 -4.73
C ASP A 151 18.70 -4.57 -5.59
N LYS A 152 19.19 -3.73 -6.50
CA LYS A 152 18.33 -2.86 -7.32
C LYS A 152 17.43 -3.65 -8.26
N GLU A 153 17.85 -4.84 -8.71
CA GLU A 153 17.07 -5.63 -9.64
C GLU A 153 15.90 -6.31 -8.92
N THR A 154 16.15 -6.87 -7.74
CA THR A 154 15.10 -7.43 -6.87
C THR A 154 14.05 -6.37 -6.53
N LYS A 155 14.47 -5.15 -6.17
CA LYS A 155 13.51 -4.06 -5.87
C LYS A 155 12.59 -3.73 -7.03
N LYS A 156 13.11 -3.70 -8.26
CA LYS A 156 12.32 -3.46 -9.47
C LYS A 156 11.38 -4.62 -9.79
N ALA A 157 11.86 -5.85 -9.66
CA ALA A 157 11.05 -7.04 -9.90
C ALA A 157 9.91 -7.13 -8.87
N MET A 158 10.20 -6.86 -7.60
CA MET A 158 9.23 -6.80 -6.51
C MET A 158 8.12 -5.77 -6.76
N GLN A 159 8.46 -4.56 -7.21
CA GLN A 159 7.45 -3.53 -7.54
C GLN A 159 6.50 -4.03 -8.63
N ARG A 160 7.03 -4.57 -9.73
CA ARG A 160 6.22 -5.12 -10.83
C ARG A 160 5.33 -6.28 -10.39
N ALA A 161 5.86 -7.13 -9.52
CA ALA A 161 5.17 -8.32 -9.01
C ALA A 161 4.23 -8.02 -7.83
N LEU A 162 4.06 -6.76 -7.43
CA LEU A 162 3.36 -6.40 -6.19
C LEU A 162 1.91 -6.89 -6.17
N ASN A 163 1.19 -6.74 -7.28
CA ASN A 163 -0.18 -7.24 -7.41
C ASN A 163 -0.27 -8.76 -7.17
N CYS A 164 0.60 -9.55 -7.80
CA CYS A 164 0.64 -10.99 -7.60
C CYS A 164 1.09 -11.36 -6.18
N LEU A 165 2.05 -10.62 -5.61
CA LEU A 165 2.57 -10.85 -4.27
C LEU A 165 1.50 -10.68 -3.19
N LEU A 166 0.52 -9.79 -3.39
CA LEU A 166 -0.57 -9.58 -2.45
C LEU A 166 -1.42 -10.84 -2.21
N ASP A 167 -1.52 -11.72 -3.21
CA ASP A 167 -2.31 -12.95 -3.13
C ASP A 167 -1.54 -14.15 -2.57
N GLU A 168 -0.22 -14.05 -2.44
CA GLU A 168 0.61 -15.12 -1.90
C GLU A 168 0.36 -15.35 -0.40
N ASP A 169 0.45 -16.60 0.05
CA ASP A 169 0.41 -16.92 1.48
C ASP A 169 1.76 -16.63 2.13
N VAL A 170 1.75 -15.78 3.16
CA VAL A 170 2.95 -15.40 3.91
C VAL A 170 3.68 -16.61 4.49
N GLU A 171 2.98 -17.67 4.87
CA GLU A 171 3.64 -18.88 5.41
C GLU A 171 4.53 -19.56 4.38
N LEU A 172 4.14 -19.56 3.10
CA LEU A 172 4.94 -20.13 2.01
C LEU A 172 6.16 -19.26 1.65
N LEU A 173 6.14 -17.98 2.07
CA LEU A 173 7.22 -17.03 1.82
C LEU A 173 8.31 -17.07 2.89
N LYS A 174 7.98 -17.46 4.14
CA LYS A 174 8.90 -17.40 5.28
C LYS A 174 10.15 -18.26 5.12
N ASP A 175 10.03 -19.41 4.45
CA ASP A 175 11.14 -20.34 4.24
C ASP A 175 11.92 -20.07 2.94
N LYS A 176 11.57 -19.01 2.20
CA LYS A 176 12.16 -18.68 0.91
C LYS A 176 12.96 -17.40 0.97
N ARG A 177 14.02 -17.35 0.17
CA ARG A 177 14.73 -16.11 -0.15
C ARG A 177 14.05 -15.44 -1.34
N LEU A 178 13.44 -14.29 -1.11
CA LEU A 178 12.73 -13.51 -2.14
C LEU A 178 13.73 -12.63 -2.88
N ASP A 179 14.20 -13.11 -4.02
CA ASP A 179 15.10 -12.39 -4.93
C ASP A 179 14.41 -12.03 -6.25
N LYS A 180 15.14 -11.40 -7.16
CA LYS A 180 14.68 -11.06 -8.51
C LYS A 180 14.02 -12.24 -9.22
N ASN A 181 14.61 -13.43 -9.14
CA ASN A 181 14.11 -14.60 -9.86
C ASN A 181 12.76 -15.02 -9.28
N TYR A 182 12.63 -15.04 -7.95
CA TYR A 182 11.35 -15.31 -7.29
C TYR A 182 10.23 -14.40 -7.78
N PHE A 183 10.44 -13.07 -7.75
CA PHE A 183 9.42 -12.11 -8.17
C PHE A 183 9.10 -12.20 -9.67
N ASN A 184 10.08 -12.54 -10.51
CA ASN A 184 9.82 -12.75 -11.93
C ASN A 184 9.02 -14.03 -12.18
N THR A 185 9.31 -15.13 -11.47
CA THR A 185 8.53 -16.38 -11.54
C THR A 185 7.10 -16.18 -11.08
N LEU A 186 6.89 -15.32 -10.08
CA LEU A 186 5.56 -14.96 -9.60
C LEU A 186 4.73 -14.25 -10.68
N LEU A 187 5.36 -13.39 -11.48
CA LEU A 187 4.70 -12.69 -12.60
C LEU A 187 4.31 -13.61 -13.75
N THR A 188 5.08 -14.68 -13.98
CA THR A 188 4.82 -15.63 -15.07
C THR A 188 3.84 -16.74 -14.68
N GLY A 189 3.36 -16.79 -13.43
CA GLY A 189 2.45 -17.83 -12.95
C GLY A 189 3.05 -19.24 -12.95
N GLY A 190 4.37 -19.35 -13.15
CA GLY A 190 5.06 -20.58 -13.51
C GLY A 190 6.55 -20.37 -13.73
N ASP A 191 7.31 -21.47 -13.84
CA ASP A 191 8.75 -21.45 -14.09
C ASP A 191 9.03 -20.98 -15.53
N PRO A 192 9.58 -19.77 -15.73
CA PRO A 192 9.76 -19.20 -17.06
C PRO A 192 10.73 -20.02 -17.93
N VAL A 193 11.62 -20.82 -17.33
CA VAL A 193 12.47 -21.75 -18.09
C VAL A 193 11.64 -22.92 -18.58
N ARG A 194 10.73 -23.44 -17.76
CA ARG A 194 9.78 -24.48 -18.17
C ARG A 194 8.83 -23.98 -19.24
N ASP A 195 8.32 -22.76 -19.12
CA ASP A 195 7.39 -22.17 -20.09
C ASP A 195 8.12 -21.87 -21.41
N LEU A 196 9.36 -21.37 -21.35
CA LEU A 196 10.21 -21.20 -22.53
C LEU A 196 10.56 -22.54 -23.19
N LEU A 197 10.85 -23.58 -22.40
CA LEU A 197 11.10 -24.93 -22.91
C LEU A 197 9.83 -25.58 -23.47
N GLN A 198 8.66 -25.36 -22.86
CA GLN A 198 7.38 -25.79 -23.40
C GLN A 198 7.07 -25.08 -24.71
N TRP A 199 7.26 -23.76 -24.77
CA TRP A 199 7.14 -22.98 -26.00
C TRP A 199 8.10 -23.49 -27.09
N PHE A 200 9.37 -23.76 -26.75
CA PHE A 200 10.32 -24.35 -27.69
C PHE A 200 9.90 -25.74 -28.20
N ASN A 201 9.19 -26.51 -27.37
CA ASN A 201 8.79 -27.88 -27.69
C ASN A 201 7.40 -27.97 -28.36
N GLN A 202 6.54 -26.95 -28.17
CA GLN A 202 5.13 -26.95 -28.61
C GLN A 202 4.81 -25.85 -29.65
N GLY A 203 5.72 -24.91 -29.90
CA GLY A 203 5.60 -23.91 -30.96
C GLY A 203 4.30 -23.09 -30.89
N ASP A 204 3.57 -23.04 -32.01
CA ASP A 204 2.36 -22.23 -32.18
C ASP A 204 1.19 -22.65 -31.26
N GLU A 205 1.17 -23.88 -30.74
CA GLU A 205 0.11 -24.36 -29.83
C GLU A 205 0.18 -23.69 -28.44
N PHE A 206 1.38 -23.36 -27.97
CA PHE A 206 1.56 -22.66 -26.69
C PHE A 206 1.07 -21.20 -26.76
N GLN A 207 1.19 -20.59 -27.94
CA GLN A 207 0.77 -19.21 -28.20
C GLN A 207 -0.75 -19.06 -28.16
N ASN A 208 -1.49 -19.99 -28.76
CA ASN A 208 -2.95 -19.96 -28.80
C ASN A 208 -3.63 -20.28 -27.45
N GLY A 209 -2.93 -20.89 -26.48
CA GLY A 209 -3.47 -21.24 -25.17
C GLY A 209 -3.40 -20.13 -24.11
N HIS A 210 -2.72 -19.02 -24.40
CA HIS A 210 -2.57 -17.87 -23.50
C HIS A 210 -3.36 -16.62 -23.98
N ASP A 211 -4.06 -16.70 -25.10
CA ASP A 211 -4.87 -15.62 -25.70
C ASP A 211 -6.39 -15.72 -25.36
N GLU A 212 -6.79 -16.61 -24.43
CA GLU A 212 -8.12 -16.64 -23.79
C GLU A 212 -8.04 -16.21 -22.32
#